data_AF-A0A942KMJ2-F1
#
_entry.id   AF-A0A942KMJ2-F1
#
_cell.length_a   1.000
_cell.length_b   1.000
_cell.length_c   1.000
_cell.angle_alpha   90.00
_cell.angle_beta   90.00
_cell.angle_gamma   90.00
#
_symmetry.space_group_name_H-M   'P 1'
#
loop_
_entity.id
_entity.type
_entity.pdbx_description
1 polymer ?
#
loop_
_entity_poly.entity_id
_entity_poly.type
_entity_poly.pdbx_seq_one_letter_code
_entity_poly.pdbx_strand_id
1 'polypeptide(L)'
;MRAIVLDTNVLLTDPGAVFAYPDAAIIIPEPVLGELDKLKTSRVDPDLRFRGREVSRIIFELSQDGSLAQGVPLPDGGTLRVLALPSNAPMPEGLSHRNVDDRILAVTLFACQEGCTDLTLVTNDLNMLLKAQTLAIAVERYRDVTDGGPIKRYFLRPIQRYRVPISILSISIAVFVAVLLLAVYGSRIITPQAAATGVPEEFLQLLAPDQRSALEDLQTLYRNPRDTQALLDMANYYYALRERTGDPRWGRLAIRYYEQYLAITPDDVSARTDLAVQYFVMGQTDRAIQEVTQGLEIEPMHVSANFNLGIFYWRGRKDYAGAEAQLLRVKDLTSASADSPDHALRQQAVSALEQLRQEAEEAGNPLPAQPTEVDAL
;
A
#
# COMPACT_ATOMS: atom_id res chain seq x y z
N MET A 1 2.56 41.74 28.39
CA MET A 1 2.89 40.68 27.43
C MET A 1 1.76 40.64 26.42
N ARG A 2 2.05 40.67 25.12
CA ARG A 2 1.02 40.64 24.07
C ARG A 2 0.33 39.28 24.09
N ALA A 3 -1.00 39.25 24.11
CA ALA A 3 -1.78 38.02 24.08
C ALA A 3 -2.27 37.76 22.66
N ILE A 4 -1.99 36.57 22.12
CA ILE A 4 -2.35 36.20 20.75
C ILE A 4 -3.32 35.02 20.82
N VAL A 5 -4.54 35.22 20.32
CA VAL A 5 -5.52 34.14 20.21
C VAL A 5 -5.46 33.59 18.78
N LEU A 6 -5.20 32.29 18.65
CA LEU A 6 -5.08 31.64 17.34
C LEU A 6 -6.39 30.93 16.95
N ASP A 7 -6.84 31.22 15.73
CA ASP A 7 -7.94 30.53 15.08
C ASP A 7 -7.52 29.17 14.48
N THR A 8 -8.45 28.22 14.37
CA THR A 8 -8.24 26.90 13.77
C THR A 8 -7.72 27.00 12.35
N ASN A 9 -8.31 27.87 11.53
CA ASN A 9 -7.90 28.03 10.13
C ASN A 9 -6.44 28.49 9.99
N VAL A 10 -5.96 29.30 10.92
CA VAL A 10 -4.56 29.75 10.94
C VAL A 10 -3.62 28.60 11.26
N LEU A 11 -3.93 27.81 12.29
CA LEU A 11 -3.15 26.62 12.67
C LEU A 11 -3.14 25.55 11.59
N LEU A 12 -4.26 25.38 10.87
CA LEU A 12 -4.34 24.45 9.74
C LEU A 12 -3.60 24.96 8.50
N THR A 13 -3.48 26.27 8.33
CA THR A 13 -2.70 26.86 7.23
C THR A 13 -1.21 26.70 7.49
N ASP A 14 -0.72 27.07 8.68
CA ASP A 14 0.66 26.84 9.12
C ASP A 14 0.66 26.26 10.55
N PRO A 15 0.97 24.95 10.72
CA PRO A 15 1.12 24.35 12.05
C PRO A 15 2.17 25.05 12.93
N GLY A 16 3.15 25.71 12.32
CA GLY A 16 4.17 26.51 13.00
C GLY A 16 3.69 27.88 13.48
N ALA A 17 2.44 28.28 13.22
CA ALA A 17 1.89 29.57 13.65
C ALA A 17 1.92 29.77 15.18
N VAL A 18 1.95 28.67 15.96
CA VAL A 18 2.15 28.69 17.42
C VAL A 18 3.47 29.37 17.82
N PHE A 19 4.48 29.33 16.95
CA PHE A 19 5.82 29.90 17.19
C PHE A 19 6.06 31.21 16.43
N ALA A 20 5.03 31.80 15.82
CA ALA A 20 5.18 32.97 14.96
C ALA A 20 5.25 34.31 15.74
N TYR A 21 5.03 34.29 17.06
CA TYR A 21 4.93 35.50 17.88
C TYR A 21 5.87 35.40 19.09
N PRO A 22 7.12 35.90 18.96
CA PRO A 22 8.10 35.85 20.06
C PRO A 22 7.65 36.68 21.26
N ASP A 23 8.01 36.22 22.47
CA ASP A 23 7.66 36.86 23.75
C ASP A 23 6.14 37.11 23.96
N ALA A 24 5.28 36.37 23.26
CA ALA A 24 3.83 36.50 23.35
C ALA A 24 3.17 35.39 24.19
N ALA A 25 2.01 35.69 24.78
CA ALA A 25 1.14 34.71 25.40
C ALA A 25 0.16 34.17 24.35
N ILE A 26 0.48 33.01 23.78
CA ILE A 26 -0.35 32.29 22.82
C ILE A 26 -1.51 31.60 23.56
N ILE A 27 -2.72 31.85 23.07
CA ILE A 27 -3.95 31.29 23.61
C ILE A 27 -4.62 30.50 22.49
N ILE A 28 -4.81 29.21 22.72
CA ILE A 28 -5.62 28.35 21.85
C ILE A 28 -7.00 28.17 22.52
N PRO A 29 -8.08 28.67 21.91
CA PRO A 29 -9.42 28.40 22.40
C PRO A 29 -9.71 26.90 22.40
N GLU A 30 -10.29 26.35 23.48
CA GLU A 30 -10.69 24.94 23.56
C GLU A 30 -11.51 24.46 22.34
N PRO A 31 -12.45 25.24 21.76
CA PRO A 31 -13.21 24.80 20.58
C PRO A 31 -12.32 24.39 19.40
N VAL A 32 -11.13 24.99 19.26
CA VAL A 32 -10.13 24.65 18.22
C VAL A 32 -9.69 23.20 18.34
N LEU A 33 -9.47 22.69 19.56
CA LEU A 33 -9.08 21.30 19.78
C LEU A 33 -10.18 20.33 19.31
N GLY A 34 -11.44 20.70 19.51
CA GLY A 34 -12.59 19.94 19.01
C GLY A 34 -12.67 19.90 17.49
N GLU A 35 -12.28 20.96 16.80
CA GLU A 35 -12.20 20.99 15.33
C GLU A 35 -11.04 20.15 14.81
N LEU A 36 -9.87 20.25 15.42
CA LEU A 36 -8.71 19.41 15.09
C LEU A 36 -9.01 17.91 15.25
N ASP A 37 -9.79 17.53 16.26
CA ASP A 37 -10.18 16.14 16.47
C ASP A 37 -11.17 15.64 15.41
N LYS A 38 -12.20 16.43 15.10
CA LYS A 38 -13.17 16.11 14.02
C LYS A 38 -12.49 15.95 12.66
N LEU A 39 -11.43 16.72 12.39
CA LEU A 39 -10.68 16.63 11.14
C LEU A 39 -9.97 15.28 10.95
N LYS A 40 -9.66 14.54 12.03
CA LYS A 40 -8.99 13.23 11.94
C LYS A 40 -9.81 12.16 11.23
N THR A 41 -11.14 12.24 11.34
CA THR A 41 -12.10 11.24 10.86
C THR A 41 -12.96 11.75 9.69
N SER A 42 -12.92 13.04 9.41
CA SER A 42 -13.70 13.67 8.34
C SER A 42 -13.13 13.33 6.95
N ARG A 43 -14.02 13.21 5.95
CA ARG A 43 -13.64 13.01 4.53
C ARG A 43 -13.13 14.31 3.89
N VAL A 44 -12.07 14.88 4.44
CA VAL A 44 -11.44 16.13 3.96
C VAL A 44 -10.12 15.81 3.27
N ASP A 45 -9.52 16.76 2.57
CA ASP A 45 -8.22 16.66 1.91
C ASP A 45 -7.14 16.00 2.81
N PRO A 46 -6.37 15.01 2.31
CA PRO A 46 -5.30 14.36 3.06
C PRO A 46 -4.26 15.32 3.66
N ASP A 47 -3.88 16.38 2.96
CA ASP A 47 -2.88 17.35 3.41
C ASP A 47 -3.42 18.17 4.58
N LEU A 48 -4.69 18.55 4.53
CA LEU A 48 -5.34 19.26 5.64
C LEU A 48 -5.40 18.36 6.89
N ARG A 49 -5.71 17.07 6.73
CA ARG A 49 -5.67 16.10 7.85
C ARG A 49 -4.27 15.93 8.41
N PHE A 50 -3.25 15.92 7.55
CA PHE A 50 -1.85 15.87 7.97
C PHE A 50 -1.50 17.10 8.81
N ARG A 51 -1.79 18.31 8.33
CA ARG A 51 -1.55 19.56 9.08
C ARG A 51 -2.27 19.58 10.43
N GLY A 52 -3.53 19.14 10.49
CA GLY A 52 -4.27 19.03 11.76
C GLY A 52 -3.63 18.05 12.76
N ARG A 53 -3.04 16.94 12.28
CA ARG A 53 -2.27 16.01 13.13
C ARG A 53 -0.95 16.60 13.59
N GLU A 54 -0.26 17.36 12.74
CA GLU A 54 0.96 18.07 13.13
C GLU A 54 0.70 19.11 14.21
N VAL A 55 -0.37 19.93 14.09
CA VAL A 55 -0.79 20.86 15.16
C VAL A 55 -1.06 20.10 16.46
N SER A 56 -1.82 18.99 16.40
CA SER A 56 -2.11 18.16 17.58
C SER A 56 -0.83 17.63 18.23
N ARG A 57 0.17 17.24 17.43
CA ARG A 57 1.47 16.75 17.91
C ARG A 57 2.25 17.87 18.60
N ILE A 58 2.34 19.06 17.99
CA ILE A 58 3.03 20.22 18.56
C ILE A 58 2.43 20.58 19.93
N ILE A 59 1.10 20.69 20.01
CA ILE A 59 0.41 21.01 21.27
C ILE A 59 0.66 19.91 22.31
N PHE A 60 0.63 18.63 21.90
CA PHE A 60 0.91 17.50 22.80
C PHE A 60 2.36 17.51 23.32
N GLU A 61 3.35 17.73 22.46
CA GLU A 61 4.76 17.82 22.86
C GLU A 61 4.97 18.96 23.86
N LEU A 62 4.42 20.14 23.58
CA LEU A 62 4.50 21.29 24.50
C LEU A 62 3.78 21.02 25.84
N SER A 63 2.72 20.22 25.85
CA SER A 63 2.02 19.82 27.08
C SER A 63 2.84 18.92 28.00
N GLN A 64 3.96 18.34 27.53
CA GLN A 64 4.84 17.56 28.39
C GLN A 64 5.64 18.43 29.37
N ASP A 65 5.79 19.72 29.06
CA ASP A 65 6.54 20.68 29.87
C ASP A 65 5.66 21.43 30.91
N GLY A 66 4.36 21.10 31.00
CA GLY A 66 3.46 21.66 32.00
C GLY A 66 1.98 21.56 31.67
N SER A 67 1.13 22.21 32.47
CA SER A 67 -0.31 22.21 32.25
C SER A 67 -0.70 23.24 31.19
N LEU A 68 -1.27 22.81 30.06
CA LEU A 68 -1.82 23.72 29.04
C LEU A 68 -2.90 24.67 29.60
N ALA A 69 -3.60 24.28 30.67
CA ALA A 69 -4.58 25.17 31.30
C ALA A 69 -3.91 26.34 32.06
N GLN A 70 -2.74 26.09 32.67
CA GLN A 70 -1.97 27.11 33.40
C GLN A 70 -1.01 27.88 32.48
N GLY A 71 -0.65 27.29 31.34
CA GLY A 71 0.33 27.79 30.39
C GLY A 71 1.63 27.01 30.47
N VAL A 72 2.21 26.73 29.30
CA VAL A 72 3.53 26.10 29.14
C VAL A 72 4.49 27.09 28.49
N PRO A 73 5.76 27.15 28.89
CA PRO A 73 6.72 28.07 28.31
C PRO A 73 7.04 27.68 26.86
N LEU A 74 7.18 28.68 25.99
CA LEU A 74 7.67 28.52 24.62
C LEU A 74 9.17 28.83 24.54
N PRO A 75 9.90 28.28 23.55
CA PRO A 75 11.36 28.46 23.44
C PRO A 75 11.82 29.91 23.23
N ASP A 76 10.93 30.78 22.76
CA ASP A 76 11.15 32.18 22.43
C ASP A 76 10.75 33.14 23.56
N GLY A 77 10.61 32.64 24.79
CA GLY A 77 10.20 33.43 25.95
C GLY A 77 8.68 33.62 26.07
N GLY A 78 7.92 33.16 25.09
CA GLY A 78 6.45 33.15 25.11
C GLY A 78 5.85 32.12 26.06
N THR A 79 4.52 32.07 26.10
CA THR A 79 3.77 31.00 26.76
C THR A 79 2.65 30.50 25.86
N LEU A 80 2.29 29.22 25.95
CA LEU A 80 1.14 28.63 25.28
C LEU A 80 0.15 28.15 26.34
N ARG A 81 -1.11 28.60 26.27
CA ARG A 81 -2.20 28.05 27.08
C ARG A 81 -3.42 27.70 26.24
N VAL A 82 -4.18 26.70 26.68
CA VAL A 82 -5.50 26.37 26.14
C VAL A 82 -6.54 26.97 27.07
N LEU A 83 -7.41 27.84 26.54
CA LEU A 83 -8.43 28.52 27.32
C LEU A 83 -9.82 27.99 26.95
N ALA A 84 -10.56 27.52 27.94
CA ALA A 84 -11.95 27.12 27.81
C ALA A 84 -12.87 28.19 28.38
N LEU A 85 -14.04 28.37 27.77
CA LEU A 85 -15.08 29.24 28.33
C LEU A 85 -15.75 28.52 29.52
N PRO A 86 -15.81 29.11 30.72
CA PRO A 86 -16.56 28.54 31.84
C PRO A 86 -18.03 28.33 31.48
N SER A 87 -18.64 27.25 31.97
CA SER A 87 -20.04 26.90 31.65
C SER A 87 -21.07 27.96 32.08
N ASN A 88 -20.70 28.85 33.00
CA ASN A 88 -21.52 29.94 33.51
C ASN A 88 -21.12 31.32 32.97
N ALA A 89 -20.17 31.40 32.05
CA ALA A 89 -19.78 32.68 31.47
C ALA A 89 -20.90 33.22 30.56
N PRO A 90 -21.26 34.51 30.66
CA PRO A 90 -22.28 35.10 29.82
C PRO A 90 -21.80 35.14 28.37
N MET A 91 -22.66 34.69 27.45
CA MET A 91 -22.41 34.82 26.02
C MET A 91 -22.68 36.27 25.59
N PRO A 92 -21.76 36.94 24.87
CA PRO A 92 -22.00 38.28 24.33
C PRO A 92 -23.22 38.31 23.40
N GLU A 93 -23.94 39.43 23.37
CA GLU A 93 -25.10 39.60 22.49
C GLU A 93 -24.71 39.37 21.02
N GLY A 94 -25.51 38.57 20.30
CA GLY A 94 -25.28 38.24 18.89
C GLY A 94 -24.40 37.02 18.63
N LEU A 95 -23.80 36.40 19.65
CA LEU A 95 -23.03 35.16 19.50
C LEU A 95 -23.78 33.92 19.99
N SER A 96 -23.53 32.77 19.37
CA SER A 96 -24.18 31.49 19.72
C SER A 96 -23.22 30.47 20.31
N HIS A 97 -23.67 29.71 21.32
CA HIS A 97 -22.94 28.53 21.81
C HIS A 97 -22.86 27.37 20.80
N ARG A 98 -23.64 27.39 19.71
CA ARG A 98 -23.64 26.31 18.72
C ARG A 98 -22.57 26.46 17.64
N ASN A 99 -22.27 27.70 17.27
CA ASN A 99 -21.27 27.99 16.24
C ASN A 99 -19.88 28.00 16.89
N VAL A 100 -18.91 27.30 16.29
CA VAL A 100 -17.56 27.19 16.84
C VAL A 100 -16.82 28.53 16.76
N ASP A 101 -16.95 29.27 15.67
CA ASP A 101 -16.34 30.61 15.50
C ASP A 101 -16.83 31.57 16.60
N ASP A 102 -18.13 31.53 16.90
CA ASP A 102 -18.73 32.34 17.96
C ASP A 102 -18.19 31.96 19.34
N ARG A 103 -17.96 30.66 19.59
CA ARG A 103 -17.31 30.19 20.82
C ARG A 103 -15.86 30.66 20.90
N ILE A 104 -15.12 30.67 19.79
CA ILE A 104 -13.75 31.20 19.74
C ILE A 104 -13.76 32.70 20.08
N LEU A 105 -14.68 33.49 19.49
CA LEU A 105 -14.83 34.91 19.80
C LEU A 105 -15.19 35.14 21.27
N ALA A 106 -16.06 34.32 21.86
CA ALA A 106 -16.39 34.41 23.27
C ALA A 106 -15.20 34.08 24.19
N VAL A 107 -14.42 33.05 23.86
CA VAL A 107 -13.17 32.74 24.59
C VAL A 107 -12.17 33.90 24.45
N THR A 108 -12.09 34.52 23.28
CA THR A 108 -11.22 35.68 23.01
C THR A 108 -11.60 36.88 23.89
N LEU A 109 -12.89 37.19 24.00
CA LEU A 109 -13.39 38.24 24.89
C LEU A 109 -13.19 37.90 26.36
N PHE A 110 -13.40 36.64 26.74
CA PHE A 110 -13.16 36.16 28.09
C PHE A 110 -11.67 36.26 28.48
N ALA A 111 -10.77 35.92 27.58
CA ALA A 111 -9.32 36.09 27.77
C ALA A 111 -8.94 37.55 28.04
N CYS A 112 -9.68 38.50 27.46
CA CYS A 112 -9.47 39.93 27.70
C CYS A 112 -9.82 40.36 29.14
N GLN A 113 -10.75 39.68 29.80
CA GLN A 113 -11.15 39.97 31.18
C GLN A 113 -10.13 39.49 32.22
N GLU A 114 -9.29 38.51 31.88
CA GLU A 114 -8.21 38.00 32.74
C GLU A 114 -6.90 38.82 32.67
N GLY A 115 -6.99 40.15 32.55
CA GLY A 115 -5.81 41.03 32.67
C GLY A 115 -4.94 41.15 31.42
N CYS A 116 -5.49 40.95 30.22
CA CYS A 116 -4.77 41.25 28.98
C CYS A 116 -4.84 42.75 28.65
N THR A 117 -3.69 43.41 28.53
CA THR A 117 -3.61 44.82 28.10
C THR A 117 -3.47 45.00 26.59
N ASP A 118 -3.14 43.93 25.86
CA ASP A 118 -2.88 43.93 24.42
C ASP A 118 -3.20 42.55 23.82
N LEU A 119 -4.49 42.31 23.53
CA LEU A 119 -5.00 41.05 23.00
C LEU A 119 -5.31 41.19 21.51
N THR A 120 -4.75 40.30 20.68
CA THR A 120 -5.01 40.23 19.23
C THR A 120 -5.54 38.84 18.87
N LEU A 121 -6.66 38.80 18.17
CA LEU A 121 -7.13 37.60 17.48
C LEU A 121 -6.45 37.48 16.13
N VAL A 122 -5.89 36.32 15.83
CA VAL A 122 -5.28 36.04 14.52
C VAL A 122 -6.18 35.11 13.76
N THR A 123 -6.76 35.59 12.67
CA THR A 123 -7.61 34.81 11.77
C THR A 123 -7.48 35.28 10.33
N ASN A 124 -7.65 34.35 9.39
CA ASN A 124 -7.75 34.65 7.96
C ASN A 124 -9.18 34.56 7.42
N ASP A 125 -10.14 34.13 8.25
CA ASP A 125 -11.54 34.01 7.86
C ASP A 125 -12.23 35.38 7.82
N LEU A 126 -12.82 35.74 6.67
CA LEU A 126 -13.48 37.03 6.49
C LEU A 126 -14.65 37.24 7.45
N ASN A 127 -15.47 36.22 7.71
CA ASN A 127 -16.64 36.33 8.57
C ASN A 127 -16.21 36.54 10.03
N MET A 128 -15.18 35.81 10.45
CA MET A 128 -14.63 35.94 11.80
C MET A 128 -13.98 37.31 12.02
N LEU A 129 -13.24 37.83 11.03
CA LEU A 129 -12.70 39.19 11.03
C LEU A 129 -13.80 40.24 11.23
N LEU A 130 -14.89 40.16 10.45
CA LEU A 130 -15.98 41.13 10.51
C LEU A 130 -16.70 41.09 11.87
N LYS A 131 -17.00 39.89 12.39
CA LYS A 131 -17.62 39.73 13.71
C LYS A 131 -16.72 40.25 14.84
N ALA A 132 -15.43 39.93 14.81
CA ALA A 132 -14.48 40.39 15.82
C ALA A 132 -14.41 41.93 15.87
N GLN A 133 -14.46 42.61 14.71
CA GLN A 133 -14.52 44.08 14.65
C GLN A 133 -15.78 44.64 15.30
N THR A 134 -16.96 44.01 15.11
CA THR A 134 -18.19 44.45 15.80
C THR A 134 -18.13 44.30 17.31
N LEU A 135 -17.24 43.44 17.81
CA LEU A 135 -17.01 43.18 19.24
C LEU A 135 -15.81 43.98 19.80
N ALA A 136 -15.25 44.90 19.00
CA ALA A 136 -14.06 45.68 19.35
C ALA A 136 -12.83 44.85 19.74
N ILE A 137 -12.72 43.63 19.21
CA ILE A 137 -11.54 42.77 19.37
C ILE A 137 -10.49 43.24 18.35
N ALA A 138 -9.24 43.42 18.77
CA ALA A 138 -8.16 43.70 17.83
C ALA A 138 -7.86 42.44 16.99
N VAL A 139 -7.74 42.59 15.68
CA VAL A 139 -7.60 41.45 14.77
C VAL A 139 -6.44 41.63 13.81
N GLU A 140 -5.69 40.57 13.60
CA GLU A 140 -4.57 40.50 12.65
C GLU A 140 -4.79 39.33 11.69
N ARG A 141 -4.50 39.55 10.40
CA ARG A 141 -4.46 38.45 9.42
C ARG A 141 -3.14 37.73 9.53
N TYR A 142 -3.19 36.41 9.57
CA TYR A 142 -1.99 35.60 9.48
C TYR A 142 -1.39 35.72 8.08
N ARG A 143 -0.27 36.44 7.98
CA ARG A 143 0.54 36.47 6.76
C ARG A 143 1.59 35.38 6.89
N ASP A 144 1.61 34.49 5.90
CA ASP A 144 2.67 33.50 5.81
C ASP A 144 3.99 34.26 5.77
N VAL A 145 4.85 34.04 6.77
CA VAL A 145 6.19 34.63 6.83
C VAL A 145 7.05 33.89 5.81
N THR A 146 6.75 34.11 4.54
CA THR A 146 7.58 33.79 3.37
C THR A 146 8.46 34.98 3.06
N ASP A 147 9.19 35.46 4.07
CA ASP A 147 10.55 35.99 3.93
C ASP A 147 11.08 36.44 5.30
N GLY A 148 12.23 35.88 5.69
CA GLY A 148 13.25 36.61 6.44
C GLY A 148 13.09 36.75 7.96
N GLY A 149 13.25 35.66 8.71
CA GLY A 149 13.73 35.70 10.09
C GLY A 149 14.56 34.45 10.40
N PRO A 150 15.80 34.55 10.93
CA PRO A 150 16.67 33.39 11.18
C PRO A 150 16.07 32.39 12.19
N ILE A 151 14.98 32.76 12.86
CA ILE A 151 14.28 31.99 13.90
C ILE A 151 13.51 30.79 13.30
N LYS A 152 12.87 30.91 12.12
CA LYS A 152 12.07 29.80 11.53
C LYS A 152 12.95 28.66 10.99
N ARG A 153 14.22 28.94 10.63
CA ARG A 153 15.18 27.94 10.11
C ARG A 153 16.01 27.23 11.18
N TYR A 154 16.08 27.75 12.41
CA TYR A 154 16.88 27.15 13.49
C TYR A 154 16.06 26.45 14.57
N PHE A 155 14.77 26.77 14.73
CA PHE A 155 13.98 26.27 15.87
C PHE A 155 13.19 24.98 15.61
N LEU A 156 12.93 24.59 14.35
CA LEU A 156 12.33 23.28 14.05
C LEU A 156 13.44 22.24 13.82
N ARG A 157 14.07 21.90 14.97
CA ARG A 157 15.13 20.92 15.28
C ARG A 157 16.60 21.39 15.14
N PRO A 158 17.49 21.13 16.12
CA PRO A 158 17.27 20.81 17.56
C PRO A 158 18.29 21.49 18.51
N ILE A 159 17.86 22.04 19.66
CA ILE A 159 18.77 22.40 20.77
C ILE A 159 18.11 21.98 22.09
N GLN A 160 18.37 20.77 22.57
CA GLN A 160 19.36 20.49 23.61
C GLN A 160 19.14 21.27 24.92
N ARG A 161 18.34 20.70 25.84
CA ARG A 161 18.57 20.92 27.28
C ARG A 161 19.63 19.94 27.77
N TYR A 162 20.87 20.25 27.40
CA TYR A 162 22.10 19.64 27.93
C TYR A 162 22.25 20.00 29.42
N ARG A 163 21.53 19.29 30.29
CA ARG A 163 22.01 18.97 31.64
C ARG A 163 22.05 17.46 31.92
N VAL A 164 21.71 16.65 30.92
CA VAL A 164 21.89 15.19 30.92
C VAL A 164 22.81 14.67 29.79
N PRO A 165 23.86 15.38 29.29
CA PRO A 165 24.49 14.95 28.04
C PRO A 165 25.71 14.04 28.18
N ILE A 166 26.34 13.92 29.36
CA ILE A 166 27.47 12.98 29.51
C ILE A 166 26.97 11.63 29.99
N SER A 167 26.00 11.57 30.90
CA SER A 167 25.49 10.30 31.43
C SER A 167 24.63 9.56 30.43
N ILE A 168 23.76 10.23 29.66
CA ILE A 168 23.01 9.56 28.59
C ILE A 168 23.95 9.22 27.43
N LEU A 169 24.90 10.07 27.06
CA LEU A 169 25.87 9.70 26.02
C LEU A 169 26.78 8.55 26.47
N SER A 170 27.18 8.50 27.74
CA SER A 170 27.97 7.39 28.27
C SER A 170 27.14 6.12 28.42
N ILE A 171 25.86 6.21 28.80
CA ILE A 171 24.93 5.09 28.79
C ILE A 171 24.63 4.66 27.36
N SER A 172 24.44 5.58 26.41
CA SER A 172 24.18 5.28 25.01
C SER A 172 25.42 4.73 24.31
N ILE A 173 26.62 5.21 24.63
CA ILE A 173 27.89 4.63 24.18
C ILE A 173 28.10 3.29 24.86
N ALA A 174 27.82 3.14 26.15
CA ALA A 174 27.94 1.86 26.84
C ALA A 174 26.91 0.84 26.32
N VAL A 175 25.69 1.27 26.01
CA VAL A 175 24.64 0.45 25.39
C VAL A 175 25.00 0.17 23.93
N PHE A 176 25.51 1.15 23.18
CA PHE A 176 25.93 0.94 21.80
C PHE A 176 27.15 0.02 21.74
N VAL A 177 28.14 0.21 22.60
CA VAL A 177 29.28 -0.69 22.76
C VAL A 177 28.83 -2.03 23.29
N ALA A 178 27.88 -2.12 24.23
CA ALA A 178 27.34 -3.40 24.70
C ALA A 178 26.54 -4.12 23.62
N VAL A 179 25.78 -3.40 22.79
CA VAL A 179 25.06 -3.91 21.61
C VAL A 179 26.02 -4.28 20.50
N LEU A 180 27.10 -3.53 20.31
CA LEU A 180 28.17 -3.82 19.34
C LEU A 180 29.00 -5.01 19.81
N LEU A 181 29.30 -5.11 21.11
CA LEU A 181 29.91 -6.28 21.73
C LEU A 181 28.94 -7.46 21.71
N LEU A 182 27.64 -7.28 21.88
CA LEU A 182 26.63 -8.33 21.63
C LEU A 182 26.51 -8.67 20.14
N ALA A 183 26.76 -7.75 19.22
CA ALA A 183 26.75 -8.05 17.79
C ALA A 183 28.03 -8.78 17.37
N VAL A 184 29.18 -8.39 17.92
CA VAL A 184 30.54 -8.87 17.57
C VAL A 184 30.94 -10.11 18.39
N TYR A 185 30.56 -10.16 19.67
CA TYR A 185 30.77 -11.31 20.56
C TYR A 185 29.49 -12.10 20.80
N GLY A 186 28.29 -11.53 20.68
CA GLY A 186 27.07 -12.36 20.64
C GLY A 186 26.96 -13.14 19.33
N SER A 187 27.63 -12.75 18.24
CA SER A 187 27.90 -13.67 17.10
C SER A 187 28.94 -14.75 17.42
N ARG A 188 29.55 -14.74 18.62
CA ARG A 188 30.43 -15.79 19.15
C ARG A 188 29.86 -16.52 20.39
N ILE A 189 28.90 -15.93 21.11
CA ILE A 189 28.16 -16.54 22.24
C ILE A 189 26.88 -17.21 21.74
N ILE A 190 26.27 -16.64 20.70
CA ILE A 190 25.63 -17.45 19.66
C ILE A 190 26.81 -18.01 18.87
N THR A 191 27.46 -19.06 19.40
CA THR A 191 27.68 -20.18 18.51
C THR A 191 26.34 -20.32 17.78
N PRO A 192 26.29 -20.21 16.44
CA PRO A 192 25.22 -20.90 15.76
C PRO A 192 25.44 -22.33 16.23
N GLN A 193 24.69 -22.74 17.24
CA GLN A 193 24.35 -24.12 17.41
C GLN A 193 23.68 -24.39 16.09
N ALA A 194 24.46 -24.89 15.13
CA ALA A 194 24.22 -24.84 13.69
C ALA A 194 22.72 -24.85 13.49
N ALA A 195 22.14 -23.66 13.22
CA ALA A 195 20.70 -23.44 13.39
C ALA A 195 20.02 -24.61 12.73
N ALA A 196 19.43 -25.53 13.50
CA ALA A 196 19.18 -26.90 13.05
C ALA A 196 18.65 -26.83 11.62
N THR A 197 19.52 -27.15 10.65
CA THR A 197 19.45 -26.60 9.27
C THR A 197 18.36 -27.26 8.43
N GLY A 198 17.40 -27.90 9.09
CA GLY A 198 16.31 -28.63 8.48
C GLY A 198 15.06 -28.51 9.34
N VAL A 199 13.93 -28.45 8.64
CA VAL A 199 12.63 -28.77 9.23
C VAL A 199 12.75 -30.15 9.89
N PRO A 200 12.34 -30.33 11.17
CA PRO A 200 12.50 -31.60 11.87
C PRO A 200 11.93 -32.78 11.07
N GLU A 201 12.63 -33.91 11.06
CA GLU A 201 12.28 -35.08 10.25
C GLU A 201 10.86 -35.59 10.59
N GLU A 202 10.47 -35.49 11.87
CA GLU A 202 9.12 -35.87 12.32
C GLU A 202 8.04 -35.01 11.66
N PHE A 203 8.32 -33.73 11.41
CA PHE A 203 7.39 -32.85 10.70
C PHE A 203 7.38 -33.14 9.19
N LEU A 204 8.54 -33.40 8.59
CA LEU A 204 8.63 -33.80 7.18
C LEU A 204 7.84 -35.07 6.89
N GLN A 205 7.78 -35.99 7.84
CA GLN A 205 6.98 -37.23 7.76
C GLN A 205 5.46 -36.99 7.79
N LEU A 206 4.99 -35.85 8.31
CA LEU A 206 3.57 -35.48 8.30
C LEU A 206 3.12 -34.84 6.99
N LEU A 207 4.05 -34.37 6.16
CA LEU A 207 3.75 -33.76 4.87
C LEU A 207 3.45 -34.83 3.83
N ALA A 208 2.50 -34.53 2.94
CA ALA A 208 2.30 -35.32 1.74
C ALA A 208 3.55 -35.23 0.82
N PRO A 209 3.80 -36.22 -0.05
CA PRO A 209 5.01 -36.23 -0.90
C PRO A 209 5.17 -34.96 -1.75
N ASP A 210 4.07 -34.42 -2.30
CA ASP A 210 4.05 -33.17 -3.07
C ASP A 210 4.45 -31.96 -2.20
N GLN A 211 3.94 -31.89 -0.97
CA GLN A 211 4.27 -30.83 -0.02
C GLN A 211 5.72 -30.90 0.46
N ARG A 212 6.27 -32.11 0.62
CA ARG A 212 7.67 -32.30 0.98
C ARG A 212 8.59 -31.83 -0.14
N SER A 213 8.32 -32.23 -1.39
CA SER A 213 9.07 -31.75 -2.56
C SER A 213 9.04 -30.23 -2.65
N ALA A 214 7.86 -29.62 -2.55
CA ALA A 214 7.73 -28.15 -2.61
C ALA A 214 8.50 -27.44 -1.49
N LEU A 215 8.60 -28.04 -0.30
CA LEU A 215 9.40 -27.51 0.79
C LEU A 215 10.90 -27.57 0.48
N GLU A 216 11.38 -28.67 -0.10
CA GLU A 216 12.76 -28.84 -0.55
C GLU A 216 13.12 -27.81 -1.65
N ASP A 217 12.21 -27.59 -2.60
CA ASP A 217 12.38 -26.58 -3.65
C ASP A 217 12.42 -25.16 -3.07
N LEU A 218 11.54 -24.83 -2.12
CA LEU A 218 11.58 -23.55 -1.41
C LEU A 218 12.88 -23.35 -0.62
N GLN A 219 13.41 -24.40 0.02
CA GLN A 219 14.71 -24.35 0.69
C GLN A 219 15.85 -24.13 -0.31
N THR A 220 15.77 -24.77 -1.48
CA THR A 220 16.71 -24.57 -2.58
C THR A 220 16.68 -23.13 -3.06
N LEU A 221 15.50 -22.56 -3.31
CA LEU A 221 15.33 -21.17 -3.73
C LEU A 221 15.75 -20.16 -2.67
N TYR A 222 15.63 -20.50 -1.38
CA TYR A 222 16.17 -19.66 -0.31
C TYR A 222 17.69 -19.53 -0.38
N ARG A 223 18.40 -20.62 -0.75
CA ARG A 223 19.86 -20.65 -0.89
C ARG A 223 20.32 -20.12 -2.25
N ASN A 224 19.56 -20.42 -3.30
CA ASN A 224 19.82 -20.05 -4.68
C ASN A 224 18.52 -19.55 -5.34
N PRO A 225 18.20 -18.24 -5.27
CA PRO A 225 16.95 -17.70 -5.79
C PRO A 225 16.75 -17.81 -7.31
N ARG A 226 17.79 -18.19 -8.05
CA ARG A 226 17.77 -18.39 -9.50
C ARG A 226 17.94 -19.85 -9.89
N ASP A 227 17.72 -20.77 -8.94
CA ASP A 227 17.74 -22.19 -9.24
C ASP A 227 16.62 -22.54 -10.23
N THR A 228 17.01 -22.83 -11.47
CA THR A 228 16.07 -22.95 -12.59
C THR A 228 15.13 -24.14 -12.41
N GLN A 229 15.61 -25.25 -11.86
CA GLN A 229 14.79 -26.44 -11.63
C GLN A 229 13.77 -26.17 -10.53
N ALA A 230 14.21 -25.65 -9.37
CA ALA A 230 13.30 -25.35 -8.27
C ALA A 230 12.26 -24.27 -8.63
N LEU A 231 12.61 -23.30 -9.48
CA LEU A 231 11.64 -22.32 -10.02
C LEU A 231 10.54 -23.01 -10.84
N LEU A 232 10.91 -23.93 -11.72
CA LEU A 232 9.96 -24.68 -12.53
C LEU A 232 9.08 -25.59 -11.68
N ASP A 233 9.68 -26.32 -10.74
CA ASP A 233 8.97 -27.25 -9.87
C ASP A 233 7.97 -26.53 -8.96
N MET A 234 8.34 -25.36 -8.43
CA MET A 234 7.39 -24.51 -7.70
C MET A 234 6.27 -23.97 -8.59
N ALA A 235 6.55 -23.61 -9.84
CA ALA A 235 5.52 -23.18 -10.79
C ALA A 235 4.51 -24.31 -11.05
N ASN A 236 5.00 -25.51 -11.33
CA ASN A 236 4.20 -26.73 -11.53
C ASN A 236 3.39 -27.11 -10.28
N TYR A 237 3.99 -27.02 -9.09
CA TYR A 237 3.32 -27.29 -7.83
C TYR A 237 2.12 -26.34 -7.61
N TYR A 238 2.31 -25.04 -7.83
CA TYR A 238 1.24 -24.07 -7.70
C TYR A 238 0.19 -24.18 -8.82
N TYR A 239 0.59 -24.57 -10.03
CA TYR A 239 -0.33 -24.93 -11.11
C TYR A 239 -1.26 -26.05 -10.62
N ALA A 240 -0.69 -27.15 -10.13
CA ALA A 240 -1.45 -28.32 -9.70
C ALA A 240 -2.36 -28.00 -8.50
N LEU A 241 -1.89 -27.18 -7.55
CA LEU A 241 -2.73 -26.69 -6.45
C LEU A 241 -3.93 -25.87 -6.94
N ARG A 242 -3.73 -25.00 -7.93
CA ARG A 242 -4.82 -24.22 -8.55
C ARG A 242 -5.84 -25.15 -9.18
N GLU A 243 -5.40 -26.15 -9.92
CA GLU A 243 -6.29 -27.13 -10.57
C GLU A 243 -7.08 -27.94 -9.54
N ARG A 244 -6.43 -28.45 -8.48
CA ARG A 244 -7.07 -29.26 -7.44
C ARG A 244 -8.05 -28.47 -6.57
N THR A 245 -7.76 -27.20 -6.29
CA THR A 245 -8.53 -26.41 -5.31
C THR A 245 -9.46 -25.37 -5.93
N GLY A 246 -9.21 -24.96 -7.18
CA GLY A 246 -9.89 -23.84 -7.83
C GLY A 246 -9.55 -22.46 -7.25
N ASP A 247 -8.66 -22.37 -6.25
CA ASP A 247 -8.33 -21.08 -5.63
C ASP A 247 -7.37 -20.27 -6.54
N PRO A 248 -7.77 -19.06 -6.97
CA PRO A 248 -7.00 -18.25 -7.91
C PRO A 248 -5.66 -17.75 -7.34
N ARG A 249 -5.47 -17.80 -6.01
CA ARG A 249 -4.20 -17.40 -5.39
C ARG A 249 -3.04 -18.29 -5.84
N TRP A 250 -3.29 -19.59 -6.03
CA TRP A 250 -2.27 -20.52 -6.50
C TRP A 250 -1.88 -20.25 -7.95
N GLY A 251 -2.85 -19.92 -8.82
CA GLY A 251 -2.56 -19.52 -10.20
C GLY A 251 -1.67 -18.28 -10.30
N ARG A 252 -1.87 -17.29 -9.42
CA ARG A 252 -0.98 -16.11 -9.34
C ARG A 252 0.44 -16.45 -8.90
N LEU A 253 0.59 -17.43 -8.00
CA LEU A 253 1.91 -17.91 -7.59
C LEU A 253 2.58 -18.69 -8.73
N ALA A 254 1.84 -19.57 -9.41
CA ALA A 254 2.33 -20.28 -10.59
C ALA A 254 2.83 -19.31 -11.67
N ILE A 255 2.04 -18.28 -12.02
CA ILE A 255 2.45 -17.22 -12.95
C ILE A 255 3.80 -16.61 -12.54
N ARG A 256 3.94 -16.20 -11.28
CA ARG A 256 5.16 -15.57 -10.79
C ARG A 256 6.38 -16.48 -10.95
N TYR A 257 6.26 -17.76 -10.63
CA TYR A 257 7.37 -18.71 -10.72
C TYR A 257 7.70 -19.05 -12.18
N TYR A 258 6.70 -19.23 -13.05
CA TYR A 258 6.93 -19.38 -14.49
C TYR A 258 7.59 -18.13 -15.11
N GLU A 259 7.16 -16.91 -14.75
CA GLU A 259 7.79 -15.68 -15.22
C GLU A 259 9.28 -15.60 -14.81
N GLN A 260 9.62 -16.02 -13.59
CA GLN A 260 11.01 -16.08 -13.14
C GLN A 260 11.82 -17.17 -13.85
N TYR A 261 11.21 -18.34 -14.08
CA TYR A 261 11.82 -19.44 -14.83
C TYR A 261 12.10 -19.03 -16.28
N LEU A 262 11.09 -18.53 -17.00
CA LEU A 262 11.20 -18.12 -18.41
C LEU A 262 12.10 -16.90 -18.62
N ALA A 263 12.36 -16.10 -17.58
CA ALA A 263 13.39 -15.06 -17.63
C ALA A 263 14.82 -15.64 -17.77
N ILE A 264 15.02 -16.90 -17.38
CA ILE A 264 16.30 -17.63 -17.47
C ILE A 264 16.30 -18.57 -18.67
N THR A 265 15.19 -19.27 -18.90
CA THR A 265 14.97 -20.25 -19.99
C THR A 265 13.85 -19.75 -20.91
N PRO A 266 14.10 -18.73 -21.75
CA PRO A 266 13.04 -18.09 -22.55
C PRO A 266 12.47 -18.99 -23.66
N ASP A 267 13.19 -20.02 -24.07
CA ASP A 267 12.85 -20.86 -25.21
C ASP A 267 12.06 -22.12 -24.81
N ASP A 268 11.73 -22.31 -23.53
CA ASP A 268 10.89 -23.42 -23.08
C ASP A 268 9.42 -23.19 -23.44
N VAL A 269 9.01 -23.78 -24.56
CA VAL A 269 7.64 -23.67 -25.10
C VAL A 269 6.61 -24.38 -24.20
N SER A 270 6.99 -25.46 -23.53
CA SER A 270 6.10 -26.18 -22.59
C SER A 270 5.78 -25.31 -21.38
N ALA A 271 6.81 -24.77 -20.71
CA ALA A 271 6.62 -23.89 -19.56
C ALA A 271 5.87 -22.59 -19.93
N ARG A 272 6.15 -22.02 -21.12
CA ARG A 272 5.40 -20.87 -21.64
C ARG A 272 3.93 -21.19 -21.90
N THR A 273 3.65 -22.40 -22.37
CA THR A 273 2.28 -22.89 -22.57
C THR A 273 1.54 -23.01 -21.23
N ASP A 274 2.18 -23.57 -20.20
CA ASP A 274 1.57 -23.72 -18.87
C ASP A 274 1.34 -22.38 -18.15
N LEU A 275 2.25 -21.41 -18.36
CA LEU A 275 2.06 -20.01 -17.97
C LEU A 275 0.82 -19.42 -18.65
N ALA A 276 0.69 -19.62 -19.96
CA ALA A 276 -0.44 -19.10 -20.72
C ALA A 276 -1.77 -19.69 -20.25
N VAL A 277 -1.81 -20.98 -19.89
CA VAL A 277 -2.98 -21.60 -19.27
C VAL A 277 -3.35 -20.88 -17.97
N GLN A 278 -2.37 -20.44 -17.15
CA GLN A 278 -2.69 -19.65 -15.96
C GLN A 278 -3.31 -18.31 -16.31
N TYR A 279 -2.76 -17.60 -17.30
CA TYR A 279 -3.34 -16.33 -17.74
C TYR A 279 -4.77 -16.50 -18.24
N PHE A 280 -5.03 -17.55 -19.02
CA PHE A 280 -6.36 -17.86 -19.53
C PHE A 280 -7.36 -18.09 -18.41
N VAL A 281 -7.02 -18.95 -17.43
CA VAL A 281 -7.90 -19.22 -16.27
C VAL A 281 -8.11 -17.97 -15.41
N MET A 282 -7.16 -17.03 -15.39
CA MET A 282 -7.31 -15.73 -14.72
C MET A 282 -8.06 -14.68 -15.56
N GLY A 283 -8.64 -15.06 -16.70
CA GLY A 283 -9.38 -14.17 -17.60
C GLY A 283 -8.50 -13.25 -18.47
N GLN A 284 -7.18 -13.46 -18.48
CA GLN A 284 -6.22 -12.71 -19.30
C GLN A 284 -6.01 -13.39 -20.65
N THR A 285 -7.09 -13.59 -21.41
CA THR A 285 -7.10 -14.32 -22.68
C THR A 285 -6.08 -13.79 -23.69
N ASP A 286 -5.99 -12.47 -23.86
CA ASP A 286 -5.07 -11.89 -24.85
C ASP A 286 -3.60 -12.15 -24.51
N ARG A 287 -3.25 -12.13 -23.22
CA ARG A 287 -1.89 -12.49 -22.77
C ARG A 287 -1.63 -13.97 -22.97
N ALA A 288 -2.60 -14.83 -22.66
CA ALA A 288 -2.47 -16.26 -22.91
C ALA A 288 -2.19 -16.57 -24.39
N ILE A 289 -2.94 -15.95 -25.30
CA ILE A 289 -2.73 -16.07 -26.75
C ILE A 289 -1.35 -15.56 -27.14
N GLN A 290 -0.93 -14.40 -26.63
CA GLN A 290 0.38 -13.82 -26.91
C GLN A 290 1.52 -14.78 -26.50
N GLU A 291 1.49 -15.29 -25.27
CA GLU A 291 2.53 -16.20 -24.77
C GLU A 291 2.61 -17.48 -25.60
N VAL A 292 1.48 -18.14 -25.89
CA VAL A 292 1.51 -19.37 -26.70
C VAL A 292 1.97 -19.08 -28.13
N THR A 293 1.56 -17.95 -28.70
CA THR A 293 1.99 -17.56 -30.05
C THR A 293 3.51 -17.37 -30.11
N GLN A 294 4.11 -16.71 -29.11
CA GLN A 294 5.57 -16.59 -29.00
C GLN A 294 6.25 -17.96 -28.89
N GLY A 295 5.69 -18.90 -28.12
CA GLY A 295 6.22 -20.26 -28.05
C GLY A 295 6.16 -20.99 -29.39
N LEU A 296 5.06 -20.83 -30.13
CA LEU A 296 4.88 -21.43 -31.46
C LEU A 296 5.72 -20.77 -32.55
N GLU A 297 6.22 -19.55 -32.37
CA GLU A 297 7.26 -18.98 -33.25
C GLU A 297 8.58 -19.75 -33.15
N ILE A 298 8.88 -20.35 -31.98
CA ILE A 298 10.08 -21.15 -31.72
C ILE A 298 9.85 -22.61 -32.13
N GLU A 299 8.77 -23.22 -31.65
CA GLU A 299 8.39 -24.60 -31.97
C GLU A 299 6.98 -24.67 -32.59
N PRO A 300 6.84 -24.44 -33.92
CA PRO A 300 5.53 -24.42 -34.58
C PRO A 300 4.74 -25.73 -34.51
N MET A 301 5.44 -26.84 -34.23
CA MET A 301 4.87 -28.19 -34.16
C MET A 301 4.62 -28.65 -32.71
N HIS A 302 4.74 -27.77 -31.72
CA HIS A 302 4.51 -28.13 -30.32
C HIS A 302 3.03 -28.44 -30.08
N VAL A 303 2.72 -29.72 -29.83
CA VAL A 303 1.34 -30.25 -29.84
C VAL A 303 0.47 -29.57 -28.77
N SER A 304 0.92 -29.53 -27.51
CA SER A 304 0.16 -28.94 -26.40
C SER A 304 -0.05 -27.43 -26.55
N ALA A 305 0.86 -26.74 -27.24
CA ALA A 305 0.78 -25.30 -27.46
C ALA A 305 -0.28 -25.00 -28.53
N ASN A 306 -0.27 -25.73 -29.65
CA ASN A 306 -1.33 -25.67 -30.66
C ASN A 306 -2.71 -26.00 -30.04
N PHE A 307 -2.79 -27.03 -29.20
CA PHE A 307 -4.03 -27.39 -28.52
C PHE A 307 -4.56 -26.26 -27.65
N ASN A 308 -3.72 -25.73 -26.75
CA ASN A 308 -4.12 -24.64 -25.85
C ASN A 308 -4.47 -23.35 -26.61
N LEU A 309 -3.74 -23.01 -27.67
CA LEU A 309 -4.09 -21.87 -28.52
C LEU A 309 -5.47 -22.04 -29.16
N GLY A 310 -5.80 -23.25 -29.63
CA GLY A 310 -7.12 -23.57 -30.14
C GLY A 310 -8.22 -23.35 -29.09
N ILE A 311 -8.00 -23.82 -27.88
CA ILE A 311 -8.93 -23.60 -26.75
C ILE A 311 -9.06 -22.11 -26.42
N PHE A 312 -7.97 -21.34 -26.43
CA PHE A 312 -8.00 -19.91 -26.11
C PHE A 312 -8.77 -19.09 -27.17
N TYR A 313 -8.60 -19.43 -28.45
CA TYR A 313 -9.40 -18.83 -29.51
C TYR A 313 -10.88 -19.17 -29.36
N TRP A 314 -11.21 -20.45 -29.11
CA TRP A 314 -12.59 -20.90 -29.01
C TRP A 314 -13.30 -20.33 -27.79
N ARG A 315 -12.77 -20.58 -26.60
CA ARG A 315 -13.43 -20.26 -25.33
C ARG A 315 -13.20 -18.82 -24.89
N GLY A 316 -12.07 -18.24 -25.28
CA GLY A 316 -11.70 -16.87 -24.91
C GLY A 316 -12.20 -15.80 -25.88
N ARG A 317 -11.85 -15.94 -27.17
CA ARG A 317 -12.19 -14.94 -28.20
C ARG A 317 -13.43 -15.27 -29.03
N LYS A 318 -13.95 -16.51 -28.93
CA LYS A 318 -14.97 -17.04 -29.84
C LYS A 318 -14.56 -16.94 -31.31
N ASP A 319 -13.26 -17.04 -31.56
CA ASP A 319 -12.70 -17.13 -32.91
C ASP A 319 -12.73 -18.61 -33.34
N TYR A 320 -13.88 -19.02 -33.87
CA TYR A 320 -14.12 -20.41 -34.27
C TYR A 320 -13.17 -20.87 -35.38
N ALA A 321 -12.87 -20.00 -36.35
CA ALA A 321 -11.98 -20.33 -37.46
C ALA A 321 -10.52 -20.48 -37.02
N GLY A 322 -10.03 -19.54 -36.20
CA GLY A 322 -8.69 -19.62 -35.62
C GLY A 322 -8.54 -20.85 -34.73
N ALA A 323 -9.54 -21.16 -33.91
CA ALA A 323 -9.55 -22.34 -33.07
C ALA A 323 -9.57 -23.65 -33.87
N GLU A 324 -10.41 -23.76 -34.90
CA GLU A 324 -10.46 -24.93 -35.77
C GLU A 324 -9.08 -25.19 -36.41
N ALA A 325 -8.44 -24.17 -36.96
CA ALA A 325 -7.13 -24.30 -37.60
C ALA A 325 -6.08 -24.92 -36.65
N GLN A 326 -6.05 -24.47 -35.39
CA GLN A 326 -5.10 -24.97 -34.39
C GLN A 326 -5.42 -26.40 -33.92
N LEU A 327 -6.70 -26.72 -33.70
CA LEU A 327 -7.10 -28.07 -33.28
C LEU A 327 -6.91 -29.10 -34.39
N LEU A 328 -7.11 -28.72 -35.65
CA LEU A 328 -6.76 -29.55 -36.80
C LEU A 328 -5.26 -29.80 -36.87
N ARG A 329 -4.44 -28.77 -36.59
CA ARG A 329 -2.99 -28.94 -36.50
C ARG A 329 -2.60 -29.98 -35.46
N VAL A 330 -3.25 -29.98 -34.28
CA VAL A 330 -3.04 -31.03 -33.25
C VAL A 330 -3.41 -32.40 -33.79
N LYS A 331 -4.55 -32.53 -34.48
CA LYS A 331 -4.94 -33.78 -35.15
C LYS A 331 -3.91 -34.20 -36.19
N ASP A 332 -3.31 -33.30 -36.95
CA ASP A 332 -2.30 -33.68 -37.96
C ASP A 332 -0.95 -34.08 -37.33
N LEU A 333 -0.60 -33.48 -36.19
CA LEU A 333 0.67 -33.73 -35.49
C LEU A 333 0.66 -35.00 -34.63
N THR A 334 -0.51 -35.57 -34.33
CA THR A 334 -0.66 -36.69 -33.39
C THR A 334 -1.09 -37.97 -34.09
N SER A 335 -0.72 -39.13 -33.54
CA SER A 335 -1.13 -40.44 -34.10
C SER A 335 -2.54 -40.85 -33.66
N ALA A 336 -3.28 -41.48 -34.57
CA ALA A 336 -4.58 -42.10 -34.26
C ALA A 336 -4.45 -43.44 -33.50
N SER A 337 -3.24 -43.98 -33.37
CA SER A 337 -3.01 -45.23 -32.62
C SER A 337 -3.29 -45.06 -31.13
N ALA A 338 -4.02 -45.99 -30.53
CA ALA A 338 -4.31 -46.00 -29.09
C ALA A 338 -3.05 -46.11 -28.22
N ASP A 339 -1.97 -46.67 -28.78
CA ASP A 339 -0.69 -46.84 -28.08
C ASP A 339 0.21 -45.59 -28.14
N SER A 340 -0.22 -44.56 -28.87
CA SER A 340 0.54 -43.30 -28.98
C SER A 340 0.44 -42.48 -27.69
N PRO A 341 1.54 -41.91 -27.17
CA PRO A 341 1.51 -41.04 -26.00
C PRO A 341 0.56 -39.84 -26.17
N ASP A 342 0.43 -39.33 -27.39
CA ASP A 342 -0.45 -38.20 -27.71
C ASP A 342 -1.89 -38.59 -28.05
N HIS A 343 -2.25 -39.88 -27.97
CA HIS A 343 -3.59 -40.34 -28.34
C HIS A 343 -4.69 -39.65 -27.52
N ALA A 344 -4.46 -39.47 -26.22
CA ALA A 344 -5.41 -38.79 -25.34
C ALA A 344 -5.63 -37.33 -25.78
N LEU A 345 -4.55 -36.60 -26.11
CA LEU A 345 -4.61 -35.22 -26.56
C LEU A 345 -5.28 -35.11 -27.94
N ARG A 346 -5.03 -36.06 -28.84
CA ARG A 346 -5.75 -36.18 -30.11
C ARG A 346 -7.25 -36.33 -29.90
N GLN A 347 -7.68 -37.24 -29.02
CA GLN A 347 -9.10 -37.45 -28.73
C GLN A 347 -9.75 -36.18 -28.16
N GLN A 348 -9.05 -35.46 -27.28
CA GLN A 348 -9.51 -34.17 -26.79
C GLN A 348 -9.65 -33.14 -27.92
N ALA A 349 -8.69 -33.06 -28.85
CA ALA A 349 -8.75 -32.14 -29.98
C ALA A 349 -9.91 -32.47 -30.93
N VAL A 350 -10.14 -33.75 -31.23
CA VAL A 350 -11.27 -34.20 -32.06
C VAL A 350 -12.61 -33.86 -31.39
N SER A 351 -12.76 -34.16 -30.10
CA SER A 351 -13.99 -33.80 -29.37
C SER A 351 -14.20 -32.29 -29.31
N ALA A 352 -13.14 -31.51 -29.12
CA ALA A 352 -13.19 -30.05 -29.14
C ALA A 352 -13.61 -29.51 -30.52
N LEU A 353 -13.12 -30.10 -31.63
CA LEU A 353 -13.52 -29.73 -32.98
C LEU A 353 -15.01 -29.95 -33.25
N GLU A 354 -15.56 -31.09 -32.80
CA GLU A 354 -16.99 -31.39 -32.96
C GLU A 354 -17.85 -30.37 -32.22
N GLN A 355 -17.55 -30.12 -30.95
CA GLN A 355 -18.26 -29.14 -30.12
C GLN A 355 -18.14 -27.72 -30.69
N LEU A 356 -16.93 -27.34 -31.11
CA LEU A 356 -16.66 -26.03 -31.70
C LEU A 356 -17.47 -25.81 -32.98
N ARG A 357 -17.58 -26.80 -33.86
CA ARG A 357 -18.36 -26.69 -35.11
C ARG A 357 -19.84 -26.55 -34.83
N GLN A 358 -20.37 -27.32 -33.88
CA GLN A 358 -21.76 -27.18 -33.45
C GLN A 358 -22.03 -25.78 -32.90
N GLU A 359 -21.19 -25.29 -31.98
CA GLU A 359 -21.32 -23.93 -31.43
C GLU A 359 -21.21 -22.85 -32.50
N ALA A 360 -20.34 -23.03 -33.51
CA ALA A 360 -20.19 -22.09 -34.61
C ALA A 360 -21.42 -22.05 -35.53
N GLU A 361 -22.03 -23.21 -35.81
CA GLU A 361 -23.28 -23.33 -36.55
C GLU A 361 -24.45 -22.66 -35.80
N GLU A 362 -24.59 -22.94 -34.51
CA GLU A 362 -25.60 -22.32 -33.64
C GLU A 362 -25.43 -20.78 -33.55
N ALA A 363 -24.18 -20.30 -33.62
CA ALA A 363 -23.85 -18.88 -33.67
C ALA A 363 -24.06 -18.23 -35.06
N GLY A 364 -24.49 -18.99 -36.07
CA GLY A 364 -24.71 -18.51 -37.43
C GLY A 364 -23.44 -18.33 -38.28
N ASN A 365 -22.31 -18.90 -37.83
CA ASN A 365 -21.01 -18.85 -38.50
C ASN A 365 -20.50 -20.27 -38.79
N PRO A 366 -21.20 -21.06 -39.63
CA PRO A 366 -20.81 -22.43 -39.90
C PRO A 366 -19.43 -22.48 -40.55
N LEU A 367 -18.58 -23.36 -40.02
CA LEU A 367 -17.24 -23.59 -40.55
C LEU A 367 -17.30 -24.48 -41.81
N PRO A 368 -16.38 -24.30 -42.76
CA PRO A 368 -16.37 -25.09 -43.99
C PRO A 368 -16.23 -26.59 -43.69
N ALA A 369 -17.01 -27.41 -44.39
CA ALA A 369 -16.88 -28.86 -44.30
C ALA A 369 -15.48 -29.28 -44.74
N GLN A 370 -14.85 -30.16 -43.95
CA GLN A 370 -13.56 -30.73 -44.37
C GLN A 370 -13.76 -31.79 -45.44
N PRO A 371 -12.80 -31.93 -46.38
CA PRO A 371 -12.77 -33.07 -47.27
C PRO A 371 -12.79 -34.35 -46.44
N THR A 372 -13.66 -35.29 -46.78
CA THR A 372 -13.65 -36.57 -46.07
C THR A 372 -12.35 -37.32 -46.42
N GLU A 373 -11.84 -38.18 -45.53
CA GLU A 373 -10.66 -39.03 -45.84
C GLU A 373 -10.86 -39.88 -47.10
N VAL A 374 -12.11 -40.05 -47.55
CA VAL A 374 -12.49 -40.75 -48.78
C VAL A 374 -12.18 -39.93 -50.04
N ASP A 375 -12.09 -38.60 -49.94
CA ASP A 375 -11.83 -37.69 -51.07
C ASP A 375 -10.33 -37.45 -51.34
N ALA A 376 -9.44 -38.03 -50.51
CA ALA A 376 -7.99 -37.83 -50.55
C ALA A 376 -7.19 -39.08 -51.01
N LEU A 377 -7.88 -40.11 -51.49
CA LEU A 377 -7.33 -41.30 -52.17
C LEU A 377 -7.71 -41.25 -53.66
#